data_AF-A0AAD6SID4-F1
#
_entry.id   AF-A0AAD6SID4-F1
#
_cell.length_a   1.000
_cell.length_b   1.000
_cell.length_c   1.000
_cell.angle_alpha   90.00
_cell.angle_beta   90.00
_cell.angle_gamma   90.00
#
_symmetry.space_group_name_H-M   'P 1'
#
loop_
_entity.id
_entity.type
_entity.pdbx_description
1 polymer ?
#
loop_
_entity_poly.entity_id
_entity_poly.type
_entity_poly.pdbx_seq_one_letter_code
_entity_poly.pdbx_strand_id
1 'polypeptide(L)'
;MRPKEVTGWISHARSGGPQPPIVDVFSFAARWWPWWVEINPQWRVRMGTTVKRLAKEGEGDWDLLASTGPNGMLNVLICLRWWVRRPARG
;
A
#
# COMPACT_ATOMS: atom_id res chain seq x y z
N MET A 1 -5.11 8.61 3.02
CA MET A 1 -3.77 9.28 2.87
C MET A 1 -2.65 8.25 2.69
N ARG A 2 -1.71 8.48 1.74
CA ARG A 2 -0.57 7.59 1.43
C ARG A 2 0.45 7.50 2.60
N PRO A 3 1.07 6.34 2.89
CA PRO A 3 2.11 6.23 3.90
C PRO A 3 3.32 7.16 3.65
N LYS A 4 3.84 7.80 4.70
CA LYS A 4 4.94 8.77 4.63
C LYS A 4 6.23 8.19 4.03
N GLU A 5 6.47 6.90 4.27
CA GLU A 5 7.61 6.14 3.74
C GLU A 5 7.61 6.15 2.21
N VAL A 6 6.42 6.06 1.60
CA VAL A 6 6.26 6.12 0.14
C VAL A 6 6.50 7.53 -0.38
N THR A 7 6.01 8.55 0.32
CA THR A 7 6.26 9.94 -0.05
C THR A 7 7.76 10.26 -0.03
N GLY A 8 8.47 9.83 1.01
CA GLY A 8 9.93 9.95 1.09
C GLY A 8 10.64 9.17 -0.02
N TRP A 9 10.24 7.93 -0.31
CA TRP A 9 10.86 7.17 -1.39
C TRP A 9 10.69 7.83 -2.77
N ILE A 10 9.50 8.39 -3.04
CA ILE A 10 9.23 9.14 -4.28
C ILE A 10 10.11 10.40 -4.36
N SER A 11 10.26 11.15 -3.26
CA SER A 11 11.07 12.39 -3.25
C SER A 11 12.55 12.13 -3.48
N HIS A 12 13.05 10.94 -3.16
CA HIS A 12 14.43 10.52 -3.41
C HIS A 12 14.59 9.83 -4.78
N ALA A 13 13.82 10.25 -5.78
CA ALA A 13 13.85 9.70 -7.14
C ALA A 13 13.65 8.18 -7.20
N ARG A 14 12.96 7.59 -6.22
CA ARG A 14 12.78 6.13 -6.10
C ARG A 14 14.12 5.38 -6.01
N SER A 15 15.20 6.05 -5.62
CA SER A 15 16.55 5.49 -5.59
C SER A 15 16.64 4.26 -4.68
N GLY A 16 17.49 3.31 -5.09
CA GLY A 16 17.73 2.05 -4.38
C GLY A 16 18.66 2.19 -3.16
N GLY A 17 18.89 3.41 -2.66
CA GLY A 17 19.64 3.66 -1.43
C GLY A 17 18.99 2.97 -0.22
N PRO A 18 19.62 3.00 0.98
CA PRO A 18 19.16 2.24 2.14
C PRO A 18 17.69 2.56 2.43
N GLN A 19 16.81 1.68 1.97
CA GLN A 19 15.38 1.82 2.16
C GLN A 19 15.16 1.79 3.66
N PRO A 20 14.36 2.71 4.25
CA PRO A 20 14.06 2.59 5.66
C PRO A 20 13.39 1.23 5.85
N PRO A 21 13.99 0.28 6.59
CA PRO A 21 13.28 -0.94 6.95
C PRO A 21 12.01 -0.48 7.66
N ILE A 22 10.90 -1.17 7.42
CA ILE A 22 9.69 -0.94 8.20
C ILE A 22 10.04 -1.31 9.65
N VAL A 23 10.41 -0.30 10.45
CA VAL A 23 10.86 -0.46 11.84
C VAL A 23 9.69 -0.89 12.70
N ASP A 24 8.56 -0.19 12.56
CA ASP A 24 7.30 -0.53 13.19
C ASP A 24 6.28 -1.01 12.15
N VAL A 25 6.18 -2.32 12.07
CA VAL A 25 5.26 -3.05 11.19
C VAL A 25 3.81 -2.74 11.50
N PHE A 26 3.45 -2.66 12.78
CA PHE A 26 2.05 -2.50 13.17
C PHE A 26 1.58 -1.10 12.83
N SER A 27 2.39 -0.08 13.13
CA SER A 27 2.10 1.31 12.73
C SER A 27 2.10 1.49 11.21
N PHE A 28 2.96 0.76 10.48
CA PHE A 28 2.91 0.76 9.03
C PHE A 28 1.63 0.10 8.50
N ALA A 29 1.26 -1.08 9.02
CA ALA A 29 0.05 -1.81 8.66
C ALA A 29 -1.21 -0.97 8.87
N ALA A 30 -1.31 -0.31 10.02
CA ALA A 30 -2.45 0.53 10.40
C ALA A 30 -2.66 1.73 9.45
N ARG A 31 -1.59 2.23 8.81
CA ARG A 31 -1.66 3.31 7.81
C ARG A 31 -1.80 2.79 6.38
N TRP A 32 -1.12 1.69 6.06
CA TRP A 32 -1.10 1.10 4.73
C TRP A 32 -2.44 0.47 4.35
N TRP A 33 -3.10 -0.25 5.28
CA TRP A 33 -4.35 -0.94 4.97
C TRP A 33 -5.50 0.01 4.60
N PRO A 34 -5.80 1.08 5.36
CA PRO A 34 -6.85 2.04 4.98
C PRO A 34 -6.55 2.70 3.63
N TRP A 35 -5.28 3.06 3.38
CA TRP A 35 -4.87 3.62 2.10
C TRP A 35 -5.09 2.64 0.94
N TRP A 36 -4.70 1.37 1.10
CA TRP A 36 -4.92 0.35 0.09
C TRP A 36 -6.42 0.16 -0.19
N VAL A 37 -7.26 0.11 0.84
CA VAL A 37 -8.71 0.03 0.68
C VAL A 37 -9.27 1.25 -0.05
N GLU A 38 -8.80 2.46 0.28
CA GLU A 38 -9.26 3.73 -0.31
C GLU A 38 -8.98 3.83 -1.81
N ILE A 39 -7.82 3.36 -2.26
CA ILE A 39 -7.44 3.47 -3.69
C ILE A 39 -8.06 2.39 -4.57
N ASN A 40 -8.69 1.36 -3.98
CA ASN A 40 -9.23 0.24 -4.74
C ASN A 40 -10.54 0.60 -5.45
N PRO A 41 -10.79 0.02 -6.64
CA PRO A 41 -12.07 0.17 -7.31
C PRO A 41 -13.23 -0.26 -6.41
N GLN A 42 -14.37 0.42 -6.53
CA GLN A 42 -15.55 0.14 -5.69
C GLN A 42 -16.02 -1.32 -5.80
N TRP A 43 -15.89 -1.94 -6.98
CA TRP A 43 -16.27 -3.34 -7.19
C TRP A 43 -15.45 -4.33 -6.33
N ARG A 44 -14.27 -3.93 -5.84
CA ARG A 44 -13.48 -4.71 -4.88
C ARG A 44 -13.87 -4.47 -3.43
N VAL A 45 -14.43 -3.32 -3.11
CA VAL A 45 -14.74 -2.98 -1.71
C VAL A 45 -15.99 -3.73 -1.28
N ARG A 46 -15.89 -4.50 -0.20
CA ARG A 46 -17.01 -5.14 0.49
C ARG A 46 -17.23 -4.41 1.82
N MET A 47 -18.45 -3.96 2.05
CA MET A 47 -18.85 -3.43 3.35
C MET A 47 -18.97 -4.61 4.32
N GLY A 48 -17.97 -4.78 5.19
CA GLY A 48 -18.06 -5.67 6.35
C GLY A 48 -18.75 -4.97 7.51
N THR A 49 -19.20 -5.74 8.51
CA THR A 49 -19.90 -5.25 9.71
C THR A 49 -19.07 -4.34 10.62
N THR A 50 -17.74 -4.28 10.45
CA THR A 50 -16.85 -3.50 11.34
C THR A 50 -15.65 -2.88 10.61
N VAL A 51 -15.18 -3.47 9.50
CA VAL A 51 -14.03 -2.97 8.72
C VAL A 51 -14.29 -3.22 7.24
N LYS A 52 -13.98 -2.23 6.38
CA LYS A 52 -13.98 -2.41 4.92
C LYS A 52 -12.98 -3.52 4.53
N ARG A 53 -13.44 -4.50 3.77
CA ARG A 53 -12.61 -5.60 3.24
C ARG A 53 -12.54 -5.51 1.73
N LEU A 54 -11.46 -6.04 1.15
CA LEU A 54 -11.34 -6.17 -0.30
C LEU A 54 -11.69 -7.60 -0.71
N ALA A 55 -12.53 -7.73 -1.73
CA ALA A 55 -12.81 -9.00 -2.38
C ALA A 55 -11.51 -9.59 -2.96
N LYS A 56 -11.38 -10.91 -2.81
CA LYS A 56 -10.26 -11.68 -3.38
C LYS A 56 -10.48 -11.98 -4.86
N GLU A 57 -11.73 -12.01 -5.29
CA GLU A 57 -12.19 -12.30 -6.64
C GLU A 57 -13.30 -11.33 -7.04
N GLY A 58 -13.52 -11.20 -8.35
CA GLY A 58 -14.51 -10.32 -8.93
C GLY A 58 -14.06 -9.80 -10.28
N GLU A 59 -15.01 -9.23 -11.01
CA GLU A 59 -14.81 -8.64 -12.32
C GLU A 59 -15.18 -7.16 -12.28
N GLY A 60 -14.37 -6.35 -12.95
CA GLY A 60 -14.56 -4.91 -13.01
C GLY A 60 -13.31 -4.23 -13.51
N ASP A 61 -13.46 -2.94 -13.80
CA ASP A 61 -12.40 -2.14 -14.38
C ASP A 61 -11.34 -1.77 -13.31
N TRP A 62 -10.08 -2.05 -13.63
CA TRP A 62 -8.93 -1.72 -12.79
C TRP A 62 -8.40 -0.30 -13.05
N ASP A 63 -8.77 0.32 -14.18
CA ASP A 63 -8.42 1.72 -14.47
C ASP A 63 -9.08 2.68 -13.47
N LEU A 64 -10.14 2.23 -12.79
CA LEU A 64 -10.80 2.91 -11.67
C LEU A 64 -10.00 2.89 -10.36
N LEU A 65 -8.78 2.35 -10.33
CA LEU A 65 -7.89 2.45 -9.19
C LEU A 65 -7.57 3.93 -8.94
N ALA A 66 -8.06 4.49 -7.82
CA ALA A 66 -7.89 5.89 -7.42
C ALA A 66 -6.46 6.17 -6.90
N SER A 67 -5.49 5.79 -7.71
CA SER A 67 -4.07 5.84 -7.44
C SER A 67 -3.57 7.25 -7.79
N THR A 68 -2.88 7.91 -6.86
CA THR A 68 -2.37 9.27 -7.11
C THR A 68 -1.20 9.23 -8.09
N GLY A 69 -1.52 9.37 -9.39
CA GLY A 69 -0.59 9.34 -10.51
C GLY A 69 -0.38 7.95 -11.13
N PRO A 70 0.34 7.85 -12.27
CA PRO A 70 0.45 6.62 -13.07
C PRO A 70 1.16 5.44 -12.35
N ASN A 71 1.74 5.68 -11.18
CA ASN A 71 2.55 4.72 -10.44
C ASN A 71 1.90 4.24 -9.13
N GLY A 72 0.61 4.47 -8.91
CA GLY A 72 0.02 4.13 -7.62
C GLY A 72 0.04 2.63 -7.29
N MET A 73 -0.12 1.74 -8.26
CA MET A 73 0.06 0.30 -8.06
C MET A 73 1.52 -0.07 -7.74
N LEU A 74 2.49 0.54 -8.43
CA LEU A 74 3.91 0.33 -8.15
C LEU A 74 4.26 0.68 -6.69
N ASN A 75 3.69 1.78 -6.18
CA ASN A 75 3.88 2.19 -4.79
C ASN A 75 3.38 1.13 -3.79
N VAL A 76 2.24 0.48 -4.09
CA VAL A 76 1.68 -0.60 -3.27
C VAL A 76 2.63 -1.80 -3.25
N LEU A 77 3.16 -2.21 -4.41
CA LEU A 77 4.10 -3.33 -4.51
C LEU A 77 5.41 -3.07 -3.76
N ILE A 78 5.91 -1.84 -3.81
CA ILE A 78 7.13 -1.45 -3.09
C ILE A 78 6.94 -1.51 -1.57
N CYS A 79 5.78 -1.10 -1.06
CA CYS A 79 5.42 -1.29 0.34
C CYS A 79 5.46 -2.77 0.76
N LEU A 80 4.93 -3.67 -0.07
CA LEU A 80 4.98 -5.12 0.19
C LEU A 80 6.41 -5.67 0.15
N ARG A 81 7.24 -5.17 -0.77
CA ARG A 81 8.67 -5.52 -0.84
C ARG A 81 9.39 -5.12 0.46
N TRP A 82 9.14 -3.93 0.99
CA TRP A 82 9.69 -3.50 2.29
C TRP A 82 9.20 -4.37 3.44
N TRP A 83 7.93 -4.78 3.39
CA TRP A 83 7.29 -5.61 4.40
C TRP A 83 7.88 -7.02 4.50
N VAL A 84 8.31 -7.60 3.37
CA VAL A 84 8.98 -8.91 3.34
C VAL A 84 10.45 -8.78 3.74
N ARG A 85 11.12 -7.70 3.34
CA ARG A 85 12.55 -7.44 3.60
C ARG A 85 12.84 -6.90 5.00
N ARG A 86 11.99 -7.18 5.98
CA ARG A 86 12.30 -6.86 7.38
C ARG A 86 13.62 -7.53 7.74
N PRO A 87 14.49 -6.87 8.52
CA PRO A 87 15.56 -7.57 9.20
C PRO A 87 14.94 -8.75 9.97
N ALA A 88 15.49 -9.95 9.80
CA ALA A 88 15.14 -11.07 10.66
C ALA A 88 15.31 -10.61 12.12
N ARG A 89 14.40 -11.01 13.00
CA ARG A 89 14.61 -10.80 14.44
C ARG A 89 15.91 -11.54 14.79
N GLY A 90 16.95 -10.78 15.14
CA GLY A 90 18.10 -11.31 15.86
C GLY A 90 17.72 -11.66 17.28
#